data_AF-A0A1B2Z915-F1
#
_entry.id   AF-A0A1B2Z915-F1
#
_cell.length_a   1.000
_cell.length_b   1.000
_cell.length_c   1.000
_cell.angle_alpha   90.00
_cell.angle_beta   90.00
_cell.angle_gamma   90.00
#
_symmetry.space_group_name_H-M   'P 1'
#
loop_
_entity.id
_entity.type
_entity.pdbx_description
1 polymer ?
#
loop_
_entity_poly.entity_id
_entity_poly.type
_entity_poly.pdbx_seq_one_letter_code
_entity_poly.pdbx_strand_id
1 'polypeptide(L)'
;MATKNQKDKCLVRLNTMLSNSSVEFADHIEIMDTIQKAKAELKLQKMDDIEIDEVAQEAQAQILLQRKINKRNAIENEIKGRKLVDYVLREFPENPQEGLIAILVGSNRQKIGARASVAVQQHSAVNNAINGFQLLLEKNGVSEFFHTADDGVQKRIAKVLQELGEQPEAELNKPKAKVVLTEKNKKIVKVGTLMHENSESMRLNLNDRGANIGKIWGYIVRQSHDPHRVRNAADILKDTETTYDEKLEGAMPWNKNYNRNFNAWKKYVMPLLDEEKTFANVNDIDQFMVYAYSSLVKNQNLKSDGADFAFNAKSSKDMSKSSQMKRVLHFKNSDSWFDYNSKFGMGSLSESYYAGLTSAGRNIGIMDTLGTKPEDTYKKIVKAVGNRIATDLGDPGRISEDSLQKFLDVVTGRVYETGSYTAAKYSAILRSIASMAKLGGATIAAVADIAQYAGEMRYQGRSFFGSMAEATGSLLRRKNTKEKKILLK
;
A
#
# COMPACT_ATOMS: atom_id res chain seq x y z
N MET A 1 10.88 -28.92 29.52
CA MET A 1 10.09 -29.10 28.28
C MET A 1 8.68 -29.54 28.66
N ALA A 2 7.75 -28.61 28.88
CA ALA A 2 6.31 -28.90 28.95
C ALA A 2 5.56 -27.57 28.88
N THR A 3 4.71 -27.41 27.86
CA THR A 3 3.53 -26.53 27.68
C THR A 3 3.45 -26.00 26.24
N LYS A 4 3.18 -26.91 25.29
CA LYS A 4 2.74 -26.54 23.95
C LYS A 4 1.63 -27.50 23.52
N ASN A 5 0.50 -27.48 24.24
CA ASN A 5 -0.79 -28.05 23.79
C ASN A 5 -1.95 -27.86 24.79
N GLN A 6 -2.05 -26.72 25.47
CA GLN A 6 -3.34 -26.36 26.06
C GLN A 6 -4.17 -25.74 24.93
N LYS A 7 -5.01 -26.54 24.26
CA LYS A 7 -6.06 -26.00 23.40
C LYS A 7 -6.80 -24.95 24.20
N ASP A 8 -6.73 -23.72 23.74
CA ASP A 8 -7.31 -22.55 24.36
C ASP A 8 -8.79 -22.80 24.63
N LYS A 9 -9.16 -23.01 25.91
CA LYS A 9 -10.50 -23.45 26.33
C LYS A 9 -11.58 -22.49 25.84
N CYS A 10 -11.24 -21.21 25.69
CA CYS A 10 -12.12 -20.19 25.12
C CYS A 10 -12.37 -20.43 23.63
N LEU A 11 -11.33 -20.59 22.81
CA LEU A 11 -11.51 -20.86 21.37
C LEU A 11 -12.29 -22.16 21.12
N VAL A 12 -12.12 -23.17 21.98
CA VAL A 12 -12.92 -24.40 21.93
C VAL A 12 -14.38 -24.12 22.27
N ARG A 13 -14.67 -23.37 23.35
CA ARG A 13 -16.04 -22.99 23.75
C ARG A 13 -16.73 -22.13 22.69
N LEU A 14 -16.02 -21.18 22.11
CA LEU A 14 -16.50 -20.27 21.06
C LEU A 14 -16.80 -21.03 19.77
N ASN A 15 -15.92 -21.96 19.40
CA ASN A 15 -16.15 -22.89 18.30
C ASN A 15 -17.41 -23.73 18.53
N THR A 16 -17.62 -24.25 19.75
CA THR A 16 -18.84 -25.00 20.12
C THR A 16 -20.11 -24.14 20.11
N MET A 17 -20.03 -22.89 20.56
CA MET A 17 -21.17 -21.95 20.51
C MET A 17 -21.56 -21.60 19.08
N LEU A 18 -20.57 -21.29 18.24
CA LEU A 18 -20.81 -20.99 16.83
C LEU A 18 -21.31 -22.21 16.06
N SER A 19 -20.79 -23.41 16.35
CA SER A 19 -21.26 -24.66 15.71
C SER A 19 -22.70 -25.02 16.09
N ASN A 20 -23.19 -24.52 17.22
CA ASN A 20 -24.56 -24.72 17.70
C ASN A 20 -25.51 -23.57 17.32
N SER A 21 -25.01 -22.55 16.63
CA SER A 21 -25.79 -21.37 16.19
C SER A 21 -26.31 -21.53 14.77
N SER A 22 -27.29 -20.71 14.36
CA SER A 22 -27.82 -20.66 12.98
C SER A 22 -26.88 -19.92 12.00
N VAL A 23 -25.63 -19.68 12.40
CA VAL A 23 -24.62 -18.99 11.59
C VAL A 23 -24.07 -19.96 10.54
N GLU A 24 -24.03 -19.54 9.27
CA GLU A 24 -23.50 -20.40 8.20
C GLU A 24 -22.03 -20.79 8.46
N PHE A 25 -21.61 -21.98 8.02
CA PHE A 25 -20.26 -22.50 8.27
C PHE A 25 -19.14 -21.58 7.73
N ALA A 26 -19.39 -20.85 6.63
CA ALA A 26 -18.44 -19.86 6.11
C ALA A 26 -18.26 -18.66 7.06
N ASP A 27 -19.34 -18.25 7.74
CA ASP A 27 -19.36 -17.16 8.71
C ASP A 27 -18.67 -17.58 10.02
N HIS A 28 -18.76 -18.86 10.38
CA HIS A 28 -18.05 -19.45 11.52
C HIS A 28 -16.53 -19.26 11.41
N ILE A 29 -15.95 -19.61 10.26
CA ILE A 29 -14.51 -19.47 10.02
C ILE A 29 -14.08 -18.00 10.04
N GLU A 30 -14.89 -17.10 9.47
CA GLU A 30 -14.64 -15.66 9.43
C GLU A 30 -14.66 -15.02 10.83
N ILE A 31 -15.62 -15.42 11.66
CA ILE A 31 -15.71 -14.99 13.06
C ILE A 31 -14.49 -15.47 13.84
N MET A 32 -14.12 -16.75 13.72
CA MET A 32 -12.99 -17.32 14.45
C MET A 32 -11.65 -16.65 14.09
N ASP A 33 -11.40 -16.35 12.82
CA ASP A 33 -10.19 -15.66 12.36
C ASP A 33 -10.12 -14.22 12.86
N THR A 34 -11.25 -13.51 12.84
CA THR A 34 -11.35 -12.14 13.37
C THR A 34 -11.03 -12.11 14.86
N ILE A 35 -11.60 -13.04 15.63
CA ILE A 35 -11.36 -13.15 17.07
C ILE A 35 -9.90 -13.49 17.37
N GLN A 36 -9.30 -14.42 16.62
CA GLN A 36 -7.90 -14.78 16.81
C GLN A 36 -6.96 -13.59 16.51
N LYS A 37 -7.26 -12.78 15.48
CA LYS A 37 -6.52 -11.55 15.19
C LYS A 37 -6.68 -10.51 16.30
N ALA A 38 -7.91 -10.27 16.77
CA ALA A 38 -8.18 -9.33 17.86
C ALA A 38 -7.45 -9.75 19.16
N LYS A 39 -7.46 -11.04 19.50
CA LYS A 39 -6.72 -11.59 20.64
C LYS A 39 -5.21 -11.34 20.50
N ALA A 40 -4.65 -11.60 19.32
CA ALA A 40 -3.23 -11.36 19.05
C ALA A 40 -2.87 -9.87 19.13
N GLU A 41 -3.73 -8.99 18.63
CA GLU A 41 -3.52 -7.53 18.68
C GLU A 41 -3.46 -7.01 20.12
N LEU A 42 -4.32 -7.52 21.01
CA LEU A 42 -4.46 -7.10 22.41
C LEU A 42 -3.49 -7.80 23.39
N LYS A 43 -2.63 -8.73 22.93
CA LYS A 43 -1.62 -9.44 23.76
C LYS A 43 -2.20 -10.07 25.04
N LEU A 44 -3.39 -10.65 24.95
CA LEU A 44 -4.11 -11.20 26.10
C LEU A 44 -3.52 -12.56 26.52
N GLN A 45 -2.73 -12.59 27.61
CA GLN A 45 -2.04 -13.78 28.11
C GLN A 45 -2.89 -14.69 29.02
N LYS A 46 -3.98 -14.19 29.62
CA LYS A 46 -4.99 -14.97 30.35
C LYS A 46 -6.37 -14.47 29.92
N MET A 47 -7.23 -15.40 29.51
CA MET A 47 -8.50 -15.12 28.82
C MET A 47 -9.73 -15.25 29.71
N ASP A 48 -9.57 -15.33 31.03
CA ASP A 48 -10.72 -15.41 31.94
C ASP A 48 -11.42 -14.04 32.11
N ASP A 49 -10.80 -12.94 31.65
CA ASP A 49 -11.34 -11.57 31.71
C ASP A 49 -11.90 -11.06 30.36
N ILE A 50 -11.92 -11.89 29.31
CA ILE A 50 -12.56 -11.51 28.05
C ILE A 50 -14.05 -11.81 28.19
N GLU A 51 -14.91 -10.79 28.13
CA GLU A 51 -16.30 -11.01 27.76
C GLU A 51 -16.32 -11.51 26.32
N ILE A 52 -16.22 -12.83 26.18
CA ILE A 52 -16.23 -13.55 24.90
C ILE A 52 -17.43 -13.12 24.05
N ASP A 53 -18.54 -12.84 24.71
CA ASP A 53 -19.76 -12.37 24.08
C ASP A 53 -19.59 -10.96 23.48
N GLU A 54 -18.89 -10.03 24.14
CA GLU A 54 -18.61 -8.69 23.61
C GLU A 54 -17.67 -8.76 22.39
N VAL A 55 -16.60 -9.54 22.47
CA VAL A 55 -15.65 -9.72 21.35
C VAL A 55 -16.31 -10.44 20.17
N ALA A 56 -17.16 -11.43 20.43
CA ALA A 56 -17.92 -12.11 19.38
C ALA A 56 -18.96 -11.17 18.73
N GLN A 57 -19.65 -10.35 19.53
CA GLN A 57 -20.57 -9.33 19.03
C GLN A 57 -19.85 -8.27 18.20
N GLU A 58 -18.68 -7.81 18.64
CA GLU A 58 -17.86 -6.86 17.89
C GLU A 58 -17.38 -7.47 16.56
N ALA A 59 -16.86 -8.70 16.59
CA ALA A 59 -16.46 -9.42 15.38
C ALA A 59 -17.64 -9.59 14.41
N GLN A 60 -18.82 -9.96 14.91
CA GLN A 60 -20.03 -10.07 14.10
C GLN A 60 -20.45 -8.71 13.52
N ALA A 61 -20.41 -7.64 14.32
CA ALA A 61 -20.71 -6.29 13.85
C ALA A 61 -19.75 -5.83 12.74
N GLN A 62 -18.46 -6.14 12.87
CA GLN A 62 -17.45 -5.86 11.84
C GLN A 62 -17.71 -6.64 10.54
N ILE A 63 -18.08 -7.91 10.62
CA ILE A 63 -18.45 -8.72 9.43
C ILE A 63 -19.70 -8.15 8.75
N LEU A 64 -20.74 -7.82 9.52
CA LEU A 64 -21.96 -7.19 9.00
C LEU A 64 -21.66 -5.83 8.35
N LEU A 65 -20.78 -5.03 8.95
CA LEU A 65 -20.32 -3.77 8.38
C LEU A 65 -19.57 -4.00 7.05
N GLN A 66 -18.64 -4.94 7.01
CA GLN A 66 -17.90 -5.29 5.79
C GLN A 66 -18.85 -5.75 4.67
N ARG A 67 -19.88 -6.55 4.98
CA ARG A 67 -20.91 -6.96 4.01
C ARG A 67 -21.69 -5.78 3.45
N LYS A 68 -22.10 -4.84 4.32
CA LYS A 68 -22.79 -3.61 3.90
C LYS A 68 -21.89 -2.76 3.00
N ILE A 69 -20.62 -2.57 3.38
CA ILE A 69 -19.63 -1.85 2.57
C ILE A 69 -19.43 -2.54 1.22
N ASN A 70 -19.28 -3.86 1.18
CA ASN A 70 -19.12 -4.62 -0.06
C ASN A 70 -20.32 -4.46 -1.00
N LYS A 71 -21.55 -4.49 -0.47
CA LYS A 71 -22.77 -4.25 -1.25
C LYS A 71 -22.81 -2.82 -1.81
N ARG A 72 -22.55 -1.80 -0.97
CA ARG A 72 -22.45 -0.40 -1.41
C ARG A 72 -21.41 -0.24 -2.51
N ASN A 73 -20.20 -0.75 -2.27
CA ASN A 73 -19.08 -0.70 -3.20
C ASN A 73 -19.42 -1.36 -4.54
N ALA A 74 -20.13 -2.49 -4.54
CA ALA A 74 -20.55 -3.16 -5.78
C ALA A 74 -21.51 -2.28 -6.60
N ILE A 75 -22.46 -1.61 -5.95
CA ILE A 75 -23.39 -0.68 -6.59
C ILE A 75 -22.64 0.55 -7.13
N GLU A 76 -21.77 1.16 -6.32
CA GLU A 76 -20.97 2.31 -6.75
C GLU A 76 -20.06 1.98 -7.93
N ASN A 77 -19.38 0.83 -7.90
CA ASN A 77 -18.54 0.37 -9.00
C ASN A 77 -19.36 0.16 -10.28
N GLU A 78 -20.57 -0.39 -10.18
CA GLU A 78 -21.48 -0.58 -11.31
C GLU A 78 -21.94 0.77 -11.90
N ILE A 79 -22.32 1.73 -11.05
CA ILE A 79 -22.72 3.08 -11.47
C ILE A 79 -21.55 3.78 -12.18
N LYS A 80 -20.35 3.76 -11.59
CA LYS A 80 -19.13 4.34 -12.20
C LYS A 80 -18.82 3.66 -13.54
N GLY A 81 -18.90 2.33 -13.57
CA GLY A 81 -18.68 1.53 -14.78
C GLY A 81 -19.61 1.96 -15.92
N ARG A 82 -20.92 2.04 -15.67
CA ARG A 82 -21.90 2.46 -16.67
C ARG A 82 -21.65 3.88 -17.19
N LYS A 83 -21.40 4.83 -16.30
CA LYS A 83 -21.05 6.21 -16.70
C LYS A 83 -19.83 6.27 -17.63
N LEU A 84 -18.83 5.42 -17.38
CA LEU A 84 -17.63 5.35 -18.21
C LEU A 84 -17.87 4.64 -19.54
N VAL A 85 -18.74 3.61 -19.58
CA VAL A 85 -19.22 3.02 -20.84
C VAL A 85 -19.93 4.07 -21.69
N ASP A 86 -20.90 4.79 -21.11
CA ASP A 86 -21.65 5.85 -21.79
C ASP A 86 -20.74 6.95 -22.31
N TYR A 87 -19.75 7.35 -21.51
CA TYR A 87 -18.71 8.30 -21.90
C TYR A 87 -17.95 7.84 -23.16
N VAL A 88 -17.46 6.59 -23.18
CA VAL A 88 -16.70 6.07 -24.32
C VAL A 88 -17.57 6.06 -25.59
N LEU A 89 -18.79 5.52 -25.50
CA LEU A 89 -19.67 5.39 -26.65
C LEU A 89 -20.14 6.76 -27.18
N ARG A 90 -20.35 7.74 -26.30
CA ARG A 90 -20.81 9.09 -26.67
C ARG A 90 -19.70 9.98 -27.20
N GLU A 91 -18.54 10.00 -26.56
CA GLU A 91 -17.46 10.93 -26.90
C GLU A 91 -16.49 10.36 -27.95
N PHE A 92 -16.36 9.03 -28.01
CA PHE A 92 -15.44 8.30 -28.89
C PHE A 92 -16.13 7.23 -29.77
N PRO A 93 -17.25 7.54 -30.45
CA PRO A 93 -17.99 6.54 -31.23
C PRO A 93 -17.14 5.91 -32.35
N GLU A 94 -16.31 6.72 -33.01
CA GLU A 94 -15.45 6.27 -34.12
C GLU A 94 -14.19 5.52 -33.67
N ASN A 95 -13.74 5.74 -32.43
CA ASN A 95 -12.56 5.07 -31.88
C ASN A 95 -12.74 4.76 -30.39
N PRO A 96 -13.57 3.76 -30.05
CA PRO A 96 -13.83 3.40 -28.66
C PRO A 96 -12.57 2.93 -27.91
N GLN A 97 -11.58 2.37 -28.61
CA GLN A 97 -10.29 2.03 -28.02
C GLN A 97 -9.57 3.27 -27.46
N GLU A 98 -9.56 4.39 -28.19
CA GLU A 98 -9.03 5.66 -27.68
C GLU A 98 -9.81 6.15 -26.46
N GLY A 99 -11.13 5.99 -26.44
CA GLY A 99 -11.96 6.32 -25.28
C GLY A 99 -11.62 5.48 -24.04
N LEU A 100 -11.39 4.18 -24.21
CA LEU A 100 -10.95 3.28 -23.15
C LEU A 100 -9.55 3.66 -22.63
N ILE A 101 -8.62 4.02 -23.52
CA ILE A 101 -7.31 4.58 -23.15
C ILE A 101 -7.47 5.90 -22.39
N ALA A 102 -8.39 6.77 -22.83
CA ALA A 102 -8.62 8.08 -22.24
C ALA A 102 -9.06 7.99 -20.76
N ILE A 103 -9.83 6.96 -20.39
CA ILE A 103 -10.20 6.70 -18.99
C ILE A 103 -8.94 6.51 -18.12
N LEU A 104 -7.94 5.78 -18.62
CA LEU A 104 -6.76 5.42 -17.85
C LEU A 104 -5.72 6.55 -17.83
N VAL A 105 -5.35 7.07 -19.00
CA VAL A 105 -4.21 8.00 -19.14
C VAL A 105 -4.56 9.34 -19.79
N GLY A 106 -5.81 9.49 -20.25
CA GLY A 106 -6.28 10.68 -20.94
C GLY A 106 -5.95 10.66 -22.44
N SER A 107 -6.60 11.56 -23.18
CA SER A 107 -6.46 11.72 -24.62
C SER A 107 -6.30 13.19 -25.01
N ASN A 108 -5.47 13.45 -26.02
CA ASN A 108 -5.27 14.78 -26.59
C ASN A 108 -6.44 15.24 -27.48
N ARG A 109 -7.43 14.37 -27.74
CA ARG A 109 -8.61 14.71 -28.52
C ARG A 109 -9.42 15.80 -27.80
N GLN A 110 -9.97 16.74 -28.57
CA GLN A 110 -10.87 17.77 -28.06
C GLN A 110 -12.28 17.19 -27.82
N LYS A 111 -12.37 16.25 -26.87
CA LYS A 111 -13.64 15.65 -26.42
C LYS A 111 -13.90 16.04 -24.96
N ILE A 112 -15.17 16.13 -24.58
CA ILE A 112 -15.53 16.51 -23.21
C ILE A 112 -15.05 15.38 -22.29
N GLY A 113 -14.29 15.70 -21.24
CA GLY A 113 -13.77 14.68 -20.32
C GLY A 113 -12.54 13.90 -20.82
N ALA A 114 -12.05 14.12 -22.04
CA ALA A 114 -10.90 13.40 -22.62
C ALA A 114 -9.64 13.41 -21.75
N ARG A 115 -9.45 14.46 -20.95
CA ARG A 115 -8.29 14.64 -20.08
C ARG A 115 -8.52 14.18 -18.63
N ALA A 116 -9.77 13.88 -18.26
CA ALA A 116 -10.13 13.42 -16.93
C ALA A 116 -9.89 11.91 -16.85
N SER A 117 -8.70 11.54 -16.38
CA SER A 117 -8.23 10.15 -16.35
C SER A 117 -7.79 9.70 -14.98
N VAL A 118 -7.66 8.38 -14.80
CA VAL A 118 -7.08 7.76 -13.60
C VAL A 118 -5.72 8.38 -13.31
N ALA A 119 -4.83 8.47 -14.30
CA ALA A 119 -3.48 9.00 -14.10
C ALA A 119 -3.49 10.45 -13.58
N VAL A 120 -4.39 11.30 -14.09
CA VAL A 120 -4.54 12.69 -13.62
C VAL A 120 -5.06 12.73 -12.19
N GLN A 121 -6.06 11.90 -11.86
CA GLN A 121 -6.61 11.84 -10.49
C GLN A 121 -5.58 11.30 -9.50
N GLN A 122 -4.81 10.28 -9.86
CA GLN A 122 -3.71 9.76 -9.03
C GLN A 122 -2.65 10.83 -8.77
N HIS A 123 -2.25 11.58 -9.81
CA HIS A 123 -1.28 12.66 -9.65
C HIS A 123 -1.78 13.76 -8.73
N SER A 124 -3.03 14.22 -8.94
CA SER A 124 -3.67 15.23 -8.09
C SER A 124 -3.73 14.79 -6.63
N ALA A 125 -4.21 13.56 -6.37
CA ALA A 125 -4.35 13.01 -5.03
C ALA A 125 -2.99 12.83 -4.32
N VAL A 126 -1.95 12.37 -5.03
CA VAL A 126 -0.60 12.29 -4.45
C VAL A 126 -0.06 13.67 -4.11
N ASN A 127 -0.16 14.64 -5.01
CA ASN A 127 0.31 16.00 -4.73
C ASN A 127 -0.42 16.61 -3.54
N ASN A 128 -1.73 16.41 -3.44
CA ASN A 128 -2.50 16.88 -2.29
C ASN A 128 -2.06 16.21 -0.99
N ALA A 129 -1.78 14.90 -1.00
CA ALA A 129 -1.29 14.19 0.18
C ALA A 129 0.10 14.68 0.61
N ILE A 130 1.03 14.85 -0.33
CA ILE A 130 2.41 15.30 -0.05
C ILE A 130 2.43 16.77 0.37
N ASN A 131 1.84 17.66 -0.42
CA ASN A 131 1.84 19.10 -0.15
C ASN A 131 0.99 19.43 1.09
N GLY A 132 -0.09 18.68 1.32
CA GLY A 132 -0.90 18.82 2.53
C GLY A 132 -0.10 18.55 3.79
N PHE A 133 0.72 17.49 3.79
CA PHE A 133 1.61 17.19 4.91
C PHE A 133 2.74 18.21 5.05
N GLN A 134 3.35 18.64 3.94
CA GLN A 134 4.38 19.67 3.97
C GLN A 134 3.86 20.99 4.58
N LEU A 135 2.66 21.42 4.15
CA LEU A 135 1.99 22.60 4.71
C LEU A 135 1.68 22.41 6.21
N LEU A 136 1.31 21.19 6.61
CA LEU A 136 1.08 20.86 8.02
C LEU A 136 2.36 21.03 8.84
N LEU A 137 3.52 20.58 8.34
CA LEU A 137 4.81 20.78 9.00
C LEU A 137 5.22 22.27 9.07
N GLU A 138 4.99 23.02 7.99
CA GLU A 138 5.29 24.46 7.91
C GLU A 138 4.46 25.27 8.89
N LYS A 139 3.14 25.07 8.91
CA LYS A 139 2.22 25.73 9.85
C LYS A 139 2.56 25.47 11.31
N ASN A 140 3.22 24.35 11.60
CA ASN A 140 3.64 23.97 12.95
C ASN A 140 5.12 24.26 13.23
N GLY A 141 5.85 24.91 12.32
CA GLY A 141 7.25 25.31 12.53
C GLY A 141 8.24 24.16 12.70
N VAL A 142 7.92 22.97 12.17
CA VAL A 142 8.75 21.75 12.30
C VAL A 142 9.25 21.20 10.96
N SER A 143 9.04 21.93 9.86
CA SER A 143 9.44 21.49 8.52
C SER A 143 10.94 21.24 8.38
N GLU A 144 11.78 22.23 8.68
CA GLU A 144 13.24 22.09 8.62
C GLU A 144 13.72 20.94 9.53
N PHE A 145 13.23 20.89 10.76
CA PHE A 145 13.56 19.84 11.73
C PHE A 145 13.24 18.42 11.20
N PHE A 146 12.11 18.26 10.50
CA PHE A 146 11.73 16.98 9.91
C PHE A 146 12.62 16.61 8.71
N HIS A 147 12.92 17.57 7.83
CA HIS A 147 13.73 17.32 6.63
C HIS A 147 15.21 17.05 6.92
N THR A 148 15.74 17.60 8.02
CA THR A 148 17.13 17.40 8.44
C THR A 148 17.28 16.36 9.55
N ALA A 149 16.23 15.61 9.89
CA ALA A 149 16.28 14.61 10.96
C ALA A 149 17.25 13.47 10.59
N ASP A 150 18.27 13.24 11.43
CA ASP A 150 19.15 12.09 11.31
C ASP A 150 18.46 10.78 11.74
N ASP A 151 19.13 9.64 11.53
CA ASP A 151 18.60 8.32 11.87
C ASP A 151 18.22 8.19 13.35
N GLY A 152 18.96 8.83 14.26
CA GLY A 152 18.68 8.82 15.69
C GLY A 152 17.40 9.57 16.05
N VAL A 153 17.19 10.74 15.45
CA VAL A 153 15.95 11.52 15.57
C VAL A 153 14.79 10.75 14.95
N GLN A 154 14.96 10.20 13.75
CA GLN A 154 13.92 9.45 13.07
C GLN A 154 13.52 8.18 13.82
N LYS A 155 14.46 7.46 14.43
CA LYS A 155 14.17 6.31 15.31
C LYS A 155 13.28 6.71 16.50
N ARG A 156 13.54 7.87 17.10
CA ARG A 156 12.71 8.42 18.19
C ARG A 156 11.32 8.86 17.72
N ILE A 157 11.21 9.44 16.53
CA ILE A 157 9.91 9.73 15.90
C ILE A 157 9.12 8.43 15.66
N ALA A 158 9.77 7.38 15.16
CA ALA A 158 9.13 6.07 14.95
C ALA A 158 8.58 5.48 16.25
N LYS A 159 9.29 5.66 17.37
CA LYS A 159 8.80 5.28 18.70
C LYS A 159 7.56 6.06 19.12
N VAL A 160 7.54 7.38 18.91
CA VAL A 160 6.35 8.20 19.16
C VAL A 160 5.17 7.71 18.32
N LEU A 161 5.38 7.41 17.03
CA LEU A 161 4.34 6.88 16.16
C LEU A 161 3.77 5.56 16.66
N GLN A 162 4.63 4.62 17.08
CA GLN A 162 4.20 3.38 17.70
C GLN A 162 3.35 3.69 18.95
N GLU A 163 3.85 4.47 19.90
CA GLU A 163 3.15 4.79 21.15
C GLU A 163 1.78 5.46 20.92
N LEU A 164 1.64 6.26 19.86
CA LEU A 164 0.36 6.83 19.42
C LEU A 164 -0.56 5.77 18.80
N GLY A 165 -0.01 4.86 18.00
CA GLY A 165 -0.75 3.74 17.38
C GLY A 165 -1.12 2.62 18.37
N GLU A 166 -0.51 2.55 19.55
CA GLU A 166 -0.83 1.63 20.65
C GLU A 166 -1.88 2.19 21.60
N GLN A 167 -2.59 3.24 21.21
CA GLN A 167 -3.65 3.79 22.06
C GLN A 167 -4.96 3.06 21.81
N PRO A 168 -5.62 2.52 22.87
CA PRO A 168 -6.93 1.93 22.73
C PRO A 168 -7.93 2.92 22.15
N GLU A 169 -8.69 2.50 21.15
CA GLU A 169 -9.66 3.36 20.45
C GLU A 169 -10.73 3.93 21.40
N ALA A 170 -11.07 3.19 22.46
CA ALA A 170 -11.97 3.61 23.54
C ALA A 170 -11.39 4.71 24.44
N GLU A 171 -10.06 4.87 24.52
CA GLU A 171 -9.41 5.93 25.31
C GLU A 171 -9.29 7.23 24.50
N LEU A 172 -9.04 7.16 23.18
CA LEU A 172 -8.91 8.35 22.31
C LEU A 172 -10.17 9.22 22.22
N ASN A 173 -11.36 8.63 22.41
CA ASN A 173 -12.64 9.35 22.35
C ASN A 173 -13.05 9.97 23.70
N LYS A 174 -12.28 9.78 24.77
CA LYS A 174 -12.54 10.40 26.07
C LYS A 174 -11.99 11.84 26.11
N PRO A 175 -12.76 12.82 26.62
CA PRO A 175 -12.22 14.15 26.89
C PRO A 175 -11.07 14.02 27.89
N LYS A 176 -9.86 14.45 27.51
CA LYS A 176 -8.61 14.38 28.30
C LYS A 176 -7.94 13.00 28.40
N ALA A 177 -8.04 12.17 27.36
CA ALA A 177 -7.20 10.98 27.20
C ALA A 177 -5.72 11.32 27.43
N LYS A 178 -5.09 10.73 28.46
CA LYS A 178 -3.71 11.06 28.83
C LYS A 178 -2.77 10.18 28.02
N VAL A 179 -2.42 10.66 26.84
CA VAL A 179 -1.40 10.06 25.96
C VAL A 179 -0.06 10.03 26.70
N VAL A 180 0.37 8.85 27.15
CA VAL A 180 1.66 8.68 27.84
C VAL A 180 2.74 8.40 26.80
N LEU A 181 3.48 9.44 26.41
CA LEU A 181 4.65 9.32 25.55
C LEU A 181 5.93 9.24 26.37
N THR A 182 6.82 8.33 26.00
CA THR A 182 8.15 8.22 26.63
C THR A 182 9.06 9.36 26.19
N GLU A 183 8.91 9.82 24.96
CA GLU A 183 9.67 10.95 24.41
C GLU A 183 9.29 12.28 25.08
N LYS A 184 10.31 13.09 25.40
CA LYS A 184 10.15 14.41 26.06
C LYS A 184 10.54 15.58 25.17
N ASN A 185 11.27 15.33 24.07
CA ASN A 185 11.59 16.37 23.11
C ASN A 185 10.32 16.81 22.36
N LYS A 186 9.91 18.06 22.60
CA LYS A 186 8.69 18.64 22.05
C LYS A 186 8.64 18.61 20.52
N LYS A 187 9.75 18.80 19.81
CA LYS A 187 9.79 18.78 18.34
C LYS A 187 9.57 17.36 17.80
N ILE A 188 10.20 16.35 18.40
CA ILE A 188 10.02 14.93 18.04
C ILE A 188 8.58 14.50 18.28
N VAL A 189 8.04 14.79 19.47
CA VAL A 189 6.63 14.51 19.79
C VAL A 189 5.71 15.19 18.79
N LYS A 190 5.95 16.46 18.48
CA LYS A 190 5.11 17.23 17.55
C LYS A 190 5.13 16.61 16.15
N VAL A 191 6.30 16.29 15.60
CA VAL A 191 6.41 15.64 14.29
C VAL A 191 5.71 14.29 14.27
N GLY A 192 5.96 13.42 15.25
CA GLY A 192 5.31 12.11 15.35
C GLY A 192 3.78 12.22 15.44
N THR A 193 3.28 13.20 16.19
CA THR A 193 1.83 13.48 16.29
C THR A 193 1.24 13.89 14.94
N LEU A 194 1.86 14.84 14.24
CA LEU A 194 1.38 15.30 12.93
C LEU A 194 1.41 14.16 11.89
N MET A 195 2.45 13.33 11.92
CA MET A 195 2.55 12.16 11.03
C MET A 195 1.44 11.13 11.30
N HIS A 196 1.16 10.85 12.58
CA HIS A 196 0.09 9.94 13.00
C HIS A 196 -1.29 10.45 12.57
N GLU A 197 -1.62 11.70 12.92
CA GLU A 197 -2.91 12.33 12.58
C GLU A 197 -3.14 12.37 11.07
N ASN A 198 -2.11 12.73 10.29
CA ASN A 198 -2.21 12.75 8.84
C ASN A 198 -2.35 11.34 8.26
N SER A 199 -1.68 10.32 8.83
CA SER A 199 -1.88 8.92 8.41
C SER A 199 -3.30 8.44 8.66
N GLU A 200 -3.87 8.77 9.83
CA GLU A 200 -5.26 8.45 10.15
C GLU A 200 -6.24 9.18 9.22
N SER A 201 -5.97 10.45 8.90
CA SER A 201 -6.76 11.18 7.90
C SER A 201 -6.71 10.49 6.52
N MET A 202 -5.55 10.03 6.07
CA MET A 202 -5.43 9.29 4.81
C MET A 202 -6.18 7.95 4.84
N ARG A 203 -6.13 7.23 5.97
CA ARG A 203 -6.87 5.97 6.18
C ARG A 203 -8.38 6.21 6.09
N LEU A 204 -8.89 7.24 6.76
CA LEU A 204 -10.32 7.60 6.72
C LEU A 204 -10.76 8.01 5.30
N ASN A 205 -9.97 8.83 4.60
CA ASN A 205 -10.24 9.20 3.21
C ASN A 205 -10.36 8.00 2.26
N LEU A 206 -9.56 6.95 2.48
CA LEU A 206 -9.65 5.68 1.75
C LEU A 206 -10.89 4.88 2.16
N ASN A 207 -11.28 4.91 3.44
CA ASN A 207 -12.48 4.23 3.95
C ASN A 207 -13.78 4.86 3.45
N ASP A 208 -13.83 6.18 3.34
CA ASP A 208 -14.95 6.90 2.72
C ASP A 208 -15.19 6.44 1.28
N ARG A 209 -14.12 6.02 0.60
CA ARG A 209 -14.15 5.45 -0.75
C ARG A 209 -14.37 3.93 -0.77
N GLY A 210 -14.55 3.30 0.39
CA GLY A 210 -14.90 1.89 0.52
C GLY A 210 -13.73 0.91 0.73
N ALA A 211 -12.54 1.38 1.11
CA ALA A 211 -11.41 0.49 1.40
C ALA A 211 -11.57 -0.35 2.68
N ASN A 212 -12.39 0.10 3.64
CA ASN A 212 -12.60 -0.53 4.96
C ASN A 212 -11.32 -1.00 5.67
N ILE A 213 -10.37 -0.09 5.81
CA ILE A 213 -9.10 -0.27 6.48
C ILE A 213 -9.29 -0.10 7.99
N GLY A 214 -8.98 -1.16 8.74
CA GLY A 214 -8.90 -1.12 10.20
C GLY A 214 -7.66 -0.39 10.72
N LYS A 215 -7.66 0.00 11.99
CA LYS A 215 -6.44 0.44 12.67
C LYS A 215 -5.53 -0.76 12.91
N ILE A 216 -4.23 -0.48 13.03
CA ILE A 216 -3.24 -1.48 13.46
C ILE A 216 -2.60 -0.99 14.74
N TRP A 217 -2.59 -1.87 15.73
CA TRP A 217 -1.91 -1.63 16.99
C TRP A 217 -0.42 -1.33 16.76
N GLY A 218 0.04 -0.18 17.25
CA GLY A 218 1.43 0.26 17.12
C GLY A 218 1.84 0.61 15.70
N TYR A 219 0.88 1.02 14.86
CA TYR A 219 1.17 1.46 13.49
C TYR A 219 2.18 2.62 13.46
N ILE A 220 3.28 2.44 12.73
CA ILE A 220 4.31 3.46 12.53
C ILE A 220 4.06 4.18 11.21
N VAL A 221 4.36 3.50 10.11
CA VAL A 221 4.12 3.94 8.74
C VAL A 221 3.87 2.72 7.87
N ARG A 222 3.38 2.93 6.65
CA ARG A 222 3.25 1.87 5.66
C ARG A 222 4.63 1.28 5.39
N GLN A 223 4.75 -0.04 5.51
CA GLN A 223 6.02 -0.71 5.26
C GLN A 223 6.40 -0.55 3.79
N SER A 224 7.61 -0.04 3.57
CA SER A 224 8.23 0.10 2.26
C SER A 224 9.41 -0.87 2.19
N HIS A 225 9.78 -1.32 0.99
CA HIS A 225 10.81 -2.34 0.80
C HIS A 225 11.59 -2.08 -0.47
N ASP A 226 12.91 -2.21 -0.43
CA ASP A 226 13.78 -2.22 -1.61
C ASP A 226 13.90 -3.66 -2.15
N PRO A 227 13.29 -3.98 -3.31
CA PRO A 227 13.27 -5.35 -3.83
C PRO A 227 14.67 -5.84 -4.23
N HIS A 228 15.61 -4.96 -4.57
CA HIS A 228 16.98 -5.34 -4.91
C HIS A 228 17.74 -5.75 -3.65
N ARG A 229 17.58 -5.00 -2.56
CA ARG A 229 18.22 -5.32 -1.28
C ARG A 229 17.65 -6.59 -0.66
N VAL A 230 16.33 -6.79 -0.74
CA VAL A 230 15.71 -8.05 -0.29
C VAL A 230 16.20 -9.23 -1.14
N ARG A 231 16.30 -9.08 -2.47
CA ARG A 231 16.82 -10.13 -3.37
C ARG A 231 18.27 -10.51 -3.06
N ASN A 232 19.07 -9.54 -2.60
CA ASN A 232 20.49 -9.71 -2.25
C ASN A 232 20.71 -9.70 -0.73
N ALA A 233 19.75 -10.20 0.05
CA ALA A 233 19.75 -10.06 1.50
C ALA A 233 21.01 -10.57 2.19
N ALA A 234 21.57 -11.69 1.74
CA ALA A 234 22.78 -12.25 2.36
C ALA A 234 23.97 -11.27 2.22
N ASP A 235 24.11 -10.62 1.07
CA ASP A 235 25.20 -9.67 0.83
C ASP A 235 24.96 -8.35 1.59
N ILE A 236 23.71 -7.88 1.65
CA ILE A 236 23.31 -6.68 2.43
C ILE A 236 23.58 -6.87 3.93
N LEU A 237 23.38 -8.09 4.43
CA LEU A 237 23.64 -8.46 5.82
C LEU A 237 25.10 -8.83 6.08
N LYS A 238 25.94 -8.93 5.02
CA LYS A 238 27.30 -9.47 5.07
C LYS A 238 27.34 -10.88 5.68
N ASP A 239 26.29 -11.67 5.42
CA ASP A 239 26.12 -13.03 5.90
C ASP A 239 26.84 -14.03 4.98
N THR A 240 28.03 -14.46 5.39
CA THR A 240 28.84 -15.45 4.67
C THR A 240 28.55 -16.89 5.08
N GLU A 241 27.78 -17.09 6.14
CA GLU A 241 27.56 -18.41 6.76
C GLU A 241 26.27 -19.07 6.27
N THR A 242 25.23 -18.29 6.01
CA THR A 242 23.95 -18.84 5.58
C THR A 242 24.05 -19.44 4.17
N THR A 243 23.68 -20.72 4.07
CA THR A 243 23.64 -21.49 2.82
C THR A 243 22.20 -21.73 2.36
N TYR A 244 22.06 -22.40 1.21
CA TYR A 244 20.74 -22.84 0.73
C TYR A 244 20.21 -24.01 1.56
N ASP A 245 18.90 -24.08 1.76
CA ASP A 245 18.21 -25.19 2.43
C ASP A 245 17.70 -26.18 1.36
N GLU A 246 18.23 -27.40 1.39
CA GLU A 246 17.86 -28.52 0.51
C GLU A 246 16.36 -28.87 0.62
N LYS A 247 15.73 -28.65 1.78
CA LYS A 247 14.30 -28.94 1.98
C LYS A 247 13.38 -28.01 1.20
N LEU A 248 13.89 -26.86 0.77
CA LEU A 248 13.14 -25.87 -0.03
C LEU A 248 13.38 -26.03 -1.54
N GLU A 249 14.16 -27.02 -1.97
CA GLU A 249 14.46 -27.29 -3.38
C GLU A 249 13.19 -27.55 -4.21
N GLY A 250 12.19 -28.25 -3.65
CA GLY A 250 10.88 -28.46 -4.31
C GLY A 250 10.01 -27.21 -4.43
N ALA A 251 10.15 -26.24 -3.52
CA ALA A 251 9.38 -24.99 -3.50
C ALA A 251 10.04 -23.86 -4.31
N MET A 252 11.36 -23.95 -4.56
CA MET A 252 12.16 -22.97 -5.29
C MET A 252 13.19 -23.66 -6.25
N PRO A 253 12.75 -24.47 -7.22
CA PRO A 253 13.60 -25.46 -7.91
C PRO A 253 14.74 -24.93 -8.81
N TRP A 254 14.91 -23.61 -8.97
CA TRP A 254 15.81 -23.08 -10.00
C TRP A 254 16.82 -22.02 -9.53
N ASN A 255 16.99 -21.77 -8.23
CA ASN A 255 17.99 -20.79 -7.82
C ASN A 255 18.52 -20.97 -6.39
N LYS A 256 19.63 -21.72 -6.22
CA LYS A 256 20.36 -21.85 -4.94
C LYS A 256 20.70 -20.48 -4.32
N ASN A 257 21.01 -19.48 -5.15
CA ASN A 257 21.28 -18.11 -4.67
C ASN A 257 20.00 -17.42 -4.14
N TYR A 258 18.84 -17.64 -4.78
CA TYR A 258 17.56 -17.11 -4.27
C TYR A 258 17.20 -17.72 -2.92
N ASN A 259 17.41 -19.03 -2.76
CA ASN A 259 17.20 -19.76 -1.50
C ASN A 259 18.15 -19.26 -0.39
N ARG A 260 19.45 -19.11 -0.69
CA ARG A 260 20.44 -18.49 0.22
C ARG A 260 19.97 -17.13 0.73
N ASN A 261 19.55 -16.24 -0.17
CA ASN A 261 19.10 -14.90 0.19
C ASN A 261 17.78 -14.92 0.99
N PHE A 262 16.85 -15.83 0.65
CA PHE A 262 15.66 -16.05 1.46
C PHE A 262 16.01 -16.48 2.89
N ASN A 263 16.92 -17.45 3.05
CA ASN A 263 17.32 -17.94 4.37
C ASN A 263 18.01 -16.84 5.19
N ALA A 264 18.91 -16.06 4.58
CA ALA A 264 19.57 -14.95 5.27
C ALA A 264 18.55 -13.88 5.70
N TRP A 265 17.62 -13.52 4.82
CA TRP A 265 16.53 -12.60 5.12
C TRP A 265 15.64 -13.13 6.25
N LYS A 266 15.19 -14.39 6.16
CA LYS A 266 14.34 -15.04 7.18
C LYS A 266 15.04 -15.08 8.54
N LYS A 267 16.31 -15.50 8.58
CA LYS A 267 17.15 -15.54 9.80
C LYS A 267 17.24 -14.17 10.46
N TYR A 268 17.38 -13.11 9.66
CA TYR A 268 17.44 -11.74 10.16
C TYR A 268 16.10 -11.18 10.62
N VAL A 269 15.02 -11.40 9.85
CA VAL A 269 13.72 -10.76 10.13
C VAL A 269 12.97 -11.47 11.24
N MET A 270 13.03 -12.81 11.36
CA MET A 270 12.24 -13.56 12.34
C MET A 270 12.40 -13.03 13.79
N PRO A 271 13.62 -12.75 14.30
CA PRO A 271 13.80 -12.18 15.64
C PRO A 271 13.21 -10.77 15.82
N LEU A 272 12.93 -10.04 14.75
CA LEU A 272 12.36 -8.69 14.76
C LEU A 272 10.83 -8.68 14.76
N LEU A 273 10.20 -9.82 14.45
CA LEU A 273 8.76 -9.95 14.30
C LEU A 273 8.06 -10.24 15.64
N ASP A 274 6.92 -9.60 15.84
CA ASP A 274 5.90 -10.04 16.80
C ASP A 274 5.25 -11.30 16.20
N GLU A 275 5.69 -12.47 16.67
CA GLU A 275 5.27 -13.77 16.11
C GLU A 275 3.78 -14.02 16.31
N GLU A 276 3.22 -13.61 17.45
CA GLU A 276 1.80 -13.78 17.77
C GLU A 276 0.92 -13.00 16.78
N LYS A 277 1.32 -11.76 16.45
CA LYS A 277 0.59 -10.91 15.50
C LYS A 277 0.85 -11.30 14.04
N THR A 278 2.11 -11.56 13.68
CA THR A 278 2.50 -11.86 12.29
C THR A 278 1.94 -13.20 11.83
N PHE A 279 1.96 -14.20 12.71
CA PHE A 279 1.55 -15.57 12.40
C PHE A 279 0.17 -15.93 12.96
N ALA A 280 -0.63 -14.92 13.35
CA ALA A 280 -2.03 -15.11 13.65
C ALA A 280 -2.71 -15.82 12.46
N ASN A 281 -3.25 -17.00 12.72
CA ASN A 281 -3.98 -17.84 11.76
C ASN A 281 -3.11 -18.39 10.63
N VAL A 282 -1.81 -18.54 10.89
CA VAL A 282 -0.84 -19.14 9.98
C VAL A 282 -0.47 -20.53 10.46
N ASN A 283 -0.90 -21.55 9.70
CA ASN A 283 -0.59 -22.95 10.00
C ASN A 283 0.83 -23.34 9.60
N ASP A 284 1.34 -22.76 8.51
CA ASP A 284 2.68 -23.00 7.97
C ASP A 284 3.45 -21.67 7.86
N ILE A 285 4.32 -21.44 8.84
CA ILE A 285 5.17 -20.24 8.93
C ILE A 285 6.21 -20.22 7.80
N ASP A 286 6.73 -21.37 7.39
CA ASP A 286 7.77 -21.42 6.36
C ASP A 286 7.19 -21.06 4.99
N GLN A 287 6.03 -21.63 4.66
CA GLN A 287 5.29 -21.27 3.46
C GLN A 287 4.87 -19.79 3.47
N PHE A 288 4.42 -19.27 4.61
CA PHE A 288 4.16 -17.84 4.78
C PHE A 288 5.40 -17.03 4.41
N MET A 289 6.57 -17.36 4.99
CA MET A 289 7.77 -16.56 4.85
C MET A 289 8.30 -16.60 3.42
N VAL A 290 8.20 -17.75 2.74
CA VAL A 290 8.50 -17.90 1.32
C VAL A 290 7.62 -16.99 0.47
N TYR A 291 6.31 -16.96 0.75
CA TYR A 291 5.36 -16.09 0.04
C TYR A 291 5.63 -14.61 0.30
N ALA A 292 5.86 -14.23 1.56
CA ALA A 292 6.19 -12.87 1.95
C ALA A 292 7.46 -12.40 1.22
N TYR A 293 8.56 -13.15 1.33
CA TYR A 293 9.82 -12.86 0.64
C TYR A 293 9.64 -12.71 -0.87
N SER A 294 8.92 -13.65 -1.50
CA SER A 294 8.68 -13.61 -2.94
C SER A 294 7.87 -12.40 -3.38
N SER A 295 6.91 -11.96 -2.57
CA SER A 295 6.10 -10.77 -2.81
C SER A 295 6.95 -9.49 -2.68
N LEU A 296 7.85 -9.44 -1.71
CA LEU A 296 8.83 -8.36 -1.52
C LEU A 296 9.78 -8.26 -2.72
N VAL A 297 10.40 -9.38 -3.12
CA VAL A 297 11.34 -9.42 -4.25
C VAL A 297 10.65 -9.07 -5.57
N LYS A 298 9.37 -9.43 -5.73
CA LYS A 298 8.56 -9.08 -6.91
C LYS A 298 8.00 -7.66 -6.87
N ASN A 299 8.24 -6.91 -5.78
CA ASN A 299 7.78 -5.55 -5.60
C ASN A 299 6.24 -5.39 -5.65
N GLN A 300 5.51 -6.42 -5.23
CA GLN A 300 4.03 -6.43 -5.29
C GLN A 300 3.38 -5.45 -4.31
N ASN A 301 4.15 -4.92 -3.38
CA ASN A 301 3.72 -3.92 -2.41
C ASN A 301 3.62 -2.50 -2.99
N LEU A 302 3.96 -2.25 -4.26
CA LEU A 302 3.77 -0.94 -4.90
C LEU A 302 2.49 -0.84 -5.75
N LYS A 303 1.70 -1.92 -5.84
CA LYS A 303 0.44 -1.92 -6.59
C LYS A 303 -0.56 -0.93 -6.02
N SER A 304 -1.33 -0.32 -6.92
CA SER A 304 -2.44 0.60 -6.66
C SER A 304 -3.72 -0.03 -7.18
N ASP A 305 -4.08 -1.18 -6.61
CA ASP A 305 -5.20 -2.03 -7.08
C ASP A 305 -6.52 -1.70 -6.34
N GLY A 306 -6.63 -0.49 -5.77
CA GLY A 306 -7.84 0.00 -5.11
C GLY A 306 -7.99 -0.46 -3.67
N ALA A 307 -9.23 -0.75 -3.24
CA ALA A 307 -9.57 -1.08 -1.86
C ALA A 307 -8.79 -2.27 -1.33
N ASP A 308 -8.55 -3.28 -2.17
CA ASP A 308 -7.88 -4.48 -1.75
C ASP A 308 -6.44 -4.17 -1.29
N PHE A 309 -5.67 -3.30 -1.98
CA PHE A 309 -4.26 -2.99 -1.63
C PHE A 309 -4.05 -1.61 -0.98
N ALA A 310 -5.13 -0.90 -0.67
CA ALA A 310 -5.08 0.29 0.16
C ALA A 310 -4.63 -0.10 1.57
N PHE A 311 -3.64 0.62 2.13
CA PHE A 311 -3.18 0.56 3.53
C PHE A 311 -3.74 -0.61 4.35
N ASN A 312 -3.12 -1.78 4.37
CA ASN A 312 -3.51 -2.87 5.27
C ASN A 312 -5.01 -3.29 5.20
N ALA A 313 -5.68 -3.09 4.06
CA ALA A 313 -7.08 -3.45 3.91
C ALA A 313 -7.34 -4.94 4.16
N LYS A 314 -8.44 -5.22 4.86
CA LYS A 314 -8.89 -6.58 5.14
C LYS A 314 -9.37 -7.22 3.82
N SER A 315 -8.85 -8.41 3.48
CA SER A 315 -9.19 -9.11 2.22
C SER A 315 -10.68 -9.45 2.16
N SER A 316 -11.34 -9.14 1.05
CA SER A 316 -12.81 -9.22 0.89
C SER A 316 -13.34 -10.56 0.33
N LYS A 317 -12.56 -11.65 0.28
CA LYS A 317 -13.00 -12.94 -0.27
C LYS A 317 -12.51 -14.16 0.50
N ASP A 318 -13.45 -15.11 0.66
CA ASP A 318 -13.32 -16.54 0.97
C ASP A 318 -12.04 -16.97 1.66
N MET A 319 -12.15 -17.12 2.98
CA MET A 319 -11.13 -17.67 3.84
C MET A 319 -10.60 -19.05 3.40
N SER A 320 -11.37 -19.85 2.67
CA SER A 320 -10.94 -21.16 2.15
C SER A 320 -10.00 -21.07 0.94
N LYS A 321 -9.95 -19.93 0.23
CA LYS A 321 -8.99 -19.63 -0.84
C LYS A 321 -8.08 -18.44 -0.50
N SER A 322 -8.07 -18.02 0.75
CA SER A 322 -7.33 -16.86 1.26
C SER A 322 -5.81 -17.04 1.30
N SER A 323 -5.23 -18.06 0.64
CA SER A 323 -3.77 -18.26 0.56
C SER A 323 -2.99 -17.10 -0.09
N GLN A 324 -3.68 -16.05 -0.57
CA GLN A 324 -3.11 -14.78 -1.04
C GLN A 324 -3.27 -13.65 0.01
N MET A 325 -3.12 -13.97 1.29
CA MET A 325 -3.29 -13.01 2.38
C MET A 325 -2.34 -11.82 2.20
N LYS A 326 -2.88 -10.60 2.33
CA LYS A 326 -2.10 -9.39 2.59
C LYS A 326 -1.57 -9.45 4.01
N ARG A 327 -0.44 -10.13 4.20
CA ARG A 327 0.13 -10.34 5.52
C ARG A 327 1.17 -9.27 5.78
N VAL A 328 0.86 -8.40 6.74
CA VAL A 328 1.77 -7.38 7.25
C VAL A 328 2.74 -8.07 8.19
N LEU A 329 4.03 -7.80 8.03
CA LEU A 329 5.02 -8.24 9.01
C LEU A 329 4.87 -7.37 10.26
N HIS A 330 4.33 -7.90 11.35
CA HIS A 330 4.21 -7.10 12.58
C HIS A 330 5.55 -7.12 13.29
N PHE A 331 6.18 -5.96 13.46
CA PHE A 331 7.44 -5.87 14.21
C PHE A 331 7.17 -5.77 15.72
N LYS A 332 8.08 -6.30 16.54
CA LYS A 332 7.95 -6.28 18.01
C LYS A 332 7.78 -4.88 18.59
N ASN A 333 8.47 -3.91 17.98
CA ASN A 333 8.52 -2.51 18.37
C ASN A 333 9.13 -1.65 17.26
N SER A 334 9.20 -0.35 17.49
CA SER A 334 9.74 0.68 16.59
C SER A 334 11.20 0.44 16.25
N ASP A 335 11.98 -0.06 17.20
CA ASP A 335 13.39 -0.35 17.00
C ASP A 335 13.56 -1.52 16.02
N SER A 336 12.77 -2.58 16.19
CA SER A 336 12.76 -3.74 15.30
C SER A 336 12.31 -3.36 13.88
N TRP A 337 11.28 -2.49 13.78
CA TRP A 337 10.86 -1.93 12.49
C TRP A 337 11.95 -1.07 11.85
N PHE A 338 12.62 -0.20 12.64
CA PHE A 338 13.65 0.70 12.14
C PHE A 338 14.88 -0.08 11.68
N ASP A 339 15.31 -1.08 12.44
CA ASP A 339 16.42 -1.97 12.09
C ASP A 339 16.14 -2.67 10.77
N TYR A 340 14.94 -3.23 10.61
CA TYR A 340 14.50 -3.81 9.35
C TYR A 340 14.49 -2.79 8.19
N ASN A 341 13.85 -1.64 8.38
CA ASN A 341 13.70 -0.60 7.38
C ASN A 341 15.08 -0.05 6.92
N SER A 342 16.04 0.05 7.85
CA SER A 342 17.41 0.44 7.56
C SER A 342 18.13 -0.53 6.61
N LYS A 343 17.80 -1.83 6.66
CA LYS A 343 18.42 -2.86 5.81
C LYS A 343 17.66 -3.14 4.53
N PHE A 344 16.32 -3.17 4.61
CA PHE A 344 15.47 -3.69 3.55
C PHE A 344 14.35 -2.74 3.12
N GLY A 345 14.16 -1.60 3.81
CA GLY A 345 13.18 -0.58 3.46
C GLY A 345 13.64 0.38 2.35
N MET A 346 12.76 1.29 1.94
CA MET A 346 13.06 2.33 0.92
C MET A 346 13.89 3.51 1.45
N GLY A 347 14.54 3.37 2.61
CA GLY A 347 15.41 4.40 3.18
C GLY A 347 15.12 4.65 4.65
N SER A 348 14.98 5.93 4.98
CA SER A 348 14.69 6.51 6.28
C SER A 348 13.19 6.48 6.61
N LEU A 349 12.80 6.85 7.84
CA LEU A 349 11.39 6.96 8.24
C LEU A 349 10.64 7.96 7.35
N SER A 350 11.24 9.11 7.08
CA SER A 350 10.64 10.15 6.24
C SER A 350 10.37 9.63 4.83
N GLU A 351 11.32 8.92 4.22
CA GLU A 351 11.15 8.31 2.89
C GLU A 351 10.03 7.25 2.88
N SER A 352 10.01 6.36 3.88
CA SER A 352 8.94 5.37 4.04
C SER A 352 7.58 6.03 4.25
N TYR A 353 7.51 7.15 4.97
CA TYR A 353 6.29 7.91 5.18
C TYR A 353 5.74 8.49 3.87
N TYR A 354 6.58 9.19 3.09
CA TYR A 354 6.17 9.75 1.80
C TYR A 354 5.86 8.68 0.74
N ALA A 355 6.55 7.54 0.77
CA ALA A 355 6.17 6.38 -0.05
C ALA A 355 4.76 5.89 0.33
N GLY A 356 4.43 5.90 1.64
CA GLY A 356 3.09 5.66 2.16
C GLY A 356 2.05 6.65 1.61
N LEU A 357 2.31 7.96 1.71
CA LEU A 357 1.42 9.01 1.17
C LEU A 357 1.22 8.88 -0.34
N THR A 358 2.28 8.54 -1.08
CA THR A 358 2.22 8.30 -2.52
C THR A 358 1.30 7.11 -2.84
N SER A 359 1.44 6.01 -2.09
CA SER A 359 0.55 4.85 -2.23
C SER A 359 -0.90 5.21 -1.87
N ALA A 360 -1.13 6.04 -0.85
CA ALA A 360 -2.46 6.52 -0.47
C ALA A 360 -3.10 7.33 -1.60
N GLY A 361 -2.38 8.35 -2.09
CA GLY A 361 -2.86 9.22 -3.16
C GLY A 361 -3.15 8.46 -4.46
N ARG A 362 -2.30 7.50 -4.84
CA ARG A 362 -2.56 6.66 -6.02
C ARG A 362 -3.80 5.78 -5.85
N ASN A 363 -4.03 5.22 -4.67
CA ASN A 363 -5.25 4.46 -4.39
C ASN A 363 -6.50 5.36 -4.37
N ILE A 364 -6.41 6.55 -3.77
CA ILE A 364 -7.48 7.56 -3.79
C ILE A 364 -7.86 7.90 -5.24
N GLY A 365 -6.89 8.27 -6.07
CA GLY A 365 -7.17 8.70 -7.45
C GLY A 365 -7.76 7.60 -8.34
N ILE A 366 -7.30 6.37 -8.21
CA ILE A 366 -7.87 5.26 -8.98
C ILE A 366 -9.25 4.85 -8.45
N MET A 367 -9.48 4.89 -7.14
CA MET A 367 -10.79 4.61 -6.54
C MET A 367 -11.83 5.69 -6.88
N ASP A 368 -11.43 6.95 -6.96
CA ASP A 368 -12.30 8.05 -7.37
C ASP A 368 -12.82 7.85 -8.80
N THR A 369 -11.99 7.30 -9.69
CA THR A 369 -12.35 7.07 -11.10
C THR A 369 -13.03 5.72 -11.34
N LEU A 370 -12.41 4.62 -10.92
CA LEU A 370 -12.80 3.24 -11.27
C LEU A 370 -13.45 2.48 -10.10
N GLY A 371 -13.56 3.10 -8.93
CA GLY A 371 -14.16 2.47 -7.75
C GLY A 371 -13.21 1.53 -7.01
N THR A 372 -13.77 0.75 -6.09
CA THR A 372 -12.99 -0.04 -5.11
C THR A 372 -12.23 -1.22 -5.71
N LYS A 373 -12.70 -1.74 -6.85
CA LYS A 373 -12.05 -2.83 -7.60
C LYS A 373 -11.73 -2.34 -9.02
N PRO A 374 -10.69 -1.51 -9.18
CA PRO A 374 -10.47 -0.74 -10.40
C PRO A 374 -10.20 -1.60 -11.61
N GLU A 375 -9.42 -2.67 -11.49
CA GLU A 375 -9.16 -3.58 -12.62
C GLU A 375 -10.40 -4.35 -13.05
N ASP A 376 -11.14 -4.92 -12.10
CA ASP A 376 -12.39 -5.64 -12.38
C ASP A 376 -13.40 -4.71 -13.05
N THR A 377 -13.53 -3.48 -12.54
CA THR A 377 -14.43 -2.47 -13.09
C THR A 377 -14.00 -2.07 -14.49
N TYR A 378 -12.71 -1.83 -14.72
CA TYR A 378 -12.19 -1.50 -16.05
C TYR A 378 -12.40 -2.63 -17.06
N LYS A 379 -12.12 -3.88 -16.69
CA LYS A 379 -12.38 -5.05 -17.56
C LYS A 379 -13.86 -5.19 -17.91
N LYS A 380 -14.77 -4.92 -16.96
CA LYS A 380 -16.21 -4.87 -17.21
C LYS A 380 -16.58 -3.76 -18.19
N ILE A 381 -15.99 -2.57 -18.06
CA ILE A 381 -16.19 -1.46 -19.01
C ILE A 381 -15.73 -1.87 -20.41
N VAL A 382 -14.52 -2.40 -20.56
CA VAL A 382 -13.98 -2.87 -21.85
C VAL A 382 -14.92 -3.88 -22.50
N LYS A 383 -15.36 -4.89 -21.74
CA LYS A 383 -16.32 -5.89 -22.23
C LYS A 383 -17.67 -5.29 -22.62
N ALA A 384 -18.21 -4.38 -21.81
CA ALA A 384 -19.50 -3.74 -22.09
C ALA A 384 -19.44 -2.87 -23.35
N VAL A 385 -18.38 -2.09 -23.53
CA VAL A 385 -18.14 -1.29 -24.73
C VAL A 385 -17.99 -2.21 -25.95
N GLY A 386 -17.19 -3.27 -25.85
CA GLY A 386 -16.99 -4.25 -26.93
C GLY A 386 -18.28 -4.94 -27.36
N ASN A 387 -19.10 -5.39 -26.39
CA ASN A 387 -20.41 -5.98 -26.68
C ASN A 387 -21.33 -4.99 -27.40
N ARG A 388 -21.32 -3.72 -27.00
CA ARG A 388 -22.17 -2.69 -27.62
C ARG A 388 -21.74 -2.40 -29.05
N ILE A 389 -20.44 -2.29 -29.32
CA ILE A 389 -19.90 -2.13 -30.68
C ILE A 389 -20.24 -3.33 -31.55
N ALA A 390 -20.06 -4.55 -31.04
CA ALA A 390 -20.39 -5.76 -31.80
C ALA A 390 -21.88 -5.82 -32.17
N THR A 391 -22.75 -5.36 -31.27
CA THR A 391 -24.22 -5.32 -31.51
C THR A 391 -24.62 -4.20 -32.49
N ASP A 392 -24.04 -3.00 -32.33
CA ASP A 392 -24.48 -1.81 -33.09
C ASP A 392 -23.75 -1.65 -34.43
N LEU A 393 -22.51 -2.15 -34.56
CA LEU A 393 -21.61 -1.87 -35.68
C LEU A 393 -21.05 -3.12 -36.38
N GLY A 394 -21.28 -4.32 -35.84
CA GLY A 394 -20.89 -5.59 -36.49
C GLY A 394 -19.39 -5.87 -36.59
N ASP A 395 -18.53 -5.08 -35.94
CA ASP A 395 -17.06 -5.20 -36.01
C ASP A 395 -16.43 -5.34 -34.61
N PRO A 396 -16.28 -6.59 -34.09
CA PRO A 396 -15.68 -6.84 -32.78
C PRO A 396 -14.17 -6.58 -32.74
N GLY A 397 -13.50 -6.34 -33.88
CA GLY A 397 -12.04 -6.20 -33.98
C GLY A 397 -11.48 -4.84 -33.57
N ARG A 398 -12.32 -3.88 -33.19
CA ARG A 398 -11.93 -2.49 -32.89
C ARG A 398 -11.32 -2.26 -31.50
N ILE A 399 -11.24 -3.29 -30.65
CA ILE A 399 -10.67 -3.20 -29.31
C ILE A 399 -9.55 -4.22 -29.15
N SER A 400 -8.33 -3.72 -28.91
CA SER A 400 -7.19 -4.55 -28.51
C SER A 400 -7.05 -4.57 -26.98
N GLU A 401 -7.50 -5.65 -26.32
CA GLU A 401 -7.34 -5.81 -24.87
C GLU A 401 -5.88 -5.76 -24.42
N ASP A 402 -4.97 -6.38 -25.17
CA ASP A 402 -3.51 -6.35 -24.88
C ASP A 402 -2.92 -4.94 -24.93
N SER A 403 -3.45 -4.08 -25.80
CA SER A 403 -3.05 -2.68 -25.86
C SER A 403 -3.53 -1.94 -24.60
N LEU A 404 -4.79 -2.15 -24.20
CA LEU A 404 -5.39 -1.54 -23.02
C LEU A 404 -4.76 -2.01 -21.71
N GLN A 405 -4.39 -3.29 -21.60
CA GLN A 405 -3.77 -3.85 -20.41
C GLN A 405 -2.46 -3.15 -20.05
N LYS A 406 -1.66 -2.72 -21.04
CA LYS A 406 -0.41 -1.99 -20.79
C LYS A 406 -0.65 -0.64 -20.12
N PHE A 407 -1.72 0.06 -20.49
CA PHE A 407 -2.10 1.32 -19.83
C PHE A 407 -2.64 1.07 -18.43
N LEU A 408 -3.42 -0.01 -18.26
CA LEU A 408 -3.94 -0.42 -16.96
C LEU A 408 -2.77 -0.74 -16.00
N ASP A 409 -1.79 -1.52 -16.46
CA ASP A 409 -0.59 -1.89 -15.69
C ASP A 409 0.23 -0.67 -15.24
N VAL A 410 0.27 0.40 -16.04
CA VAL A 410 0.96 1.66 -15.67
C VAL A 410 0.23 2.36 -14.52
N VAL A 411 -1.10 2.49 -14.61
CA VAL A 411 -1.87 3.21 -13.57
C VAL A 411 -2.04 2.38 -12.29
N THR A 412 -2.14 1.06 -12.41
CA THR A 412 -2.14 0.16 -11.24
C THR A 412 -0.74 -0.08 -10.69
N GLY A 413 0.32 0.30 -11.40
CA GLY A 413 1.71 0.19 -10.93
C GLY A 413 2.32 -1.21 -11.08
N ARG A 414 1.67 -2.11 -11.82
CA ARG A 414 2.20 -3.44 -12.15
C ARG A 414 3.48 -3.39 -12.99
N VAL A 415 3.70 -2.29 -13.70
CA VAL A 415 4.96 -2.03 -14.43
C VAL A 415 6.20 -2.00 -13.52
N TYR A 416 6.02 -1.84 -12.21
CA TYR A 416 7.13 -1.86 -11.24
C TYR A 416 7.38 -3.26 -10.66
N GLU A 417 6.59 -4.28 -11.05
CA GLU A 417 6.85 -5.67 -10.68
C GLU A 417 8.00 -6.26 -11.50
N THR A 418 8.88 -7.01 -10.84
CA THR A 418 10.03 -7.62 -11.52
C THR A 418 9.59 -8.76 -12.43
N GLY A 419 9.86 -8.64 -13.73
CA GLY A 419 9.47 -9.60 -14.78
C GLY A 419 8.63 -8.99 -15.91
N SER A 420 8.13 -7.76 -15.74
CA SER A 420 7.32 -7.03 -16.72
C SER A 420 8.19 -6.30 -17.78
N TYR A 421 9.21 -6.94 -18.36
CA TYR A 421 10.19 -6.21 -19.17
C TYR A 421 9.88 -6.10 -20.68
N THR A 422 9.41 -4.91 -21.07
CA THR A 422 10.02 -4.15 -22.17
C THR A 422 9.95 -2.67 -21.82
N ALA A 423 11.02 -2.08 -21.28
CA ALA A 423 11.07 -0.68 -20.86
C ALA A 423 10.63 0.31 -21.98
N ALA A 424 10.88 -0.04 -23.24
CA ALA A 424 10.44 0.73 -24.40
C ALA A 424 8.90 0.81 -24.54
N LYS A 425 8.15 -0.25 -24.18
CA LYS A 425 6.68 -0.29 -24.31
C LYS A 425 6.00 0.69 -23.34
N TYR A 426 6.50 0.82 -22.12
CA TYR A 426 5.89 1.68 -21.09
C TYR A 426 6.40 3.12 -21.13
N SER A 427 7.64 3.35 -21.59
CA SER A 427 8.20 4.70 -21.70
C SER A 427 7.36 5.61 -22.62
N ALA A 428 6.78 5.06 -23.69
CA ALA A 428 5.87 5.81 -24.55
C ALA A 428 4.56 6.19 -23.84
N ILE A 429 4.01 5.29 -23.03
CA ILE A 429 2.80 5.52 -22.23
C ILE A 429 3.06 6.56 -21.15
N LEU A 430 4.17 6.44 -20.41
CA LEU A 430 4.58 7.42 -19.41
C LEU A 430 4.81 8.81 -20.03
N ARG A 431 5.43 8.89 -21.20
CA ARG A 431 5.55 10.15 -21.95
C ARG A 431 4.19 10.71 -22.40
N SER A 432 3.24 9.85 -22.76
CA SER A 432 1.87 10.25 -23.11
C SER A 432 1.17 10.89 -21.90
N ILE A 433 1.18 10.21 -20.74
CA ILE A 433 0.70 10.77 -19.47
C ILE A 433 1.42 12.09 -19.17
N ALA A 434 2.74 12.13 -19.39
CA ALA A 434 3.55 13.30 -19.13
C ALA A 434 3.14 14.52 -19.98
N SER A 435 2.82 14.26 -21.24
CA SER A 435 2.39 15.28 -22.19
C SER A 435 0.97 15.76 -21.90
N MET A 436 0.08 14.83 -21.53
CA MET A 436 -1.31 15.10 -21.15
C MET A 436 -1.41 16.02 -19.93
N ALA A 437 -0.65 15.74 -18.86
CA ALA A 437 -0.74 16.56 -17.65
C ALA A 437 -0.05 17.94 -17.80
N LYS A 438 0.96 18.08 -18.68
CA LYS A 438 1.48 19.41 -19.08
C LYS A 438 0.40 20.28 -19.75
N LEU A 439 -0.46 19.69 -20.58
CA LEU A 439 -1.57 20.39 -21.24
C LEU A 439 -2.71 20.76 -20.27
N GLY A 440 -2.81 20.07 -19.14
CA GLY A 440 -3.74 20.38 -18.04
C GLY A 440 -3.18 21.33 -16.99
N GLY A 441 -1.99 21.90 -17.16
CA GLY A 441 -1.37 22.83 -16.22
C GLY A 441 -0.74 22.19 -14.97
N ALA A 442 -0.70 20.86 -14.88
CA ALA A 442 -0.07 20.15 -13.76
C ALA A 442 1.41 19.89 -14.10
N THR A 443 2.35 20.43 -13.30
CA THR A 443 3.77 20.10 -13.43
C THR A 443 4.02 18.69 -12.90
N ILE A 444 4.44 17.79 -13.80
CA ILE A 444 4.78 16.40 -13.50
C ILE A 444 6.26 16.36 -13.20
N ALA A 445 6.61 16.55 -11.94
CA ALA A 445 7.96 16.24 -11.48
C ALA A 445 7.81 15.29 -10.28
N ALA A 446 8.39 14.11 -10.41
CA ALA A 446 8.73 13.16 -9.34
C ALA A 446 7.73 12.07 -8.89
N VAL A 447 6.40 12.15 -9.06
CA VAL A 447 5.49 11.19 -8.38
C VAL A 447 5.58 9.73 -8.85
N ALA A 448 5.78 9.47 -10.15
CA ALA A 448 5.85 8.10 -10.68
C ALA A 448 7.12 7.35 -10.25
N ASP A 449 8.18 8.07 -9.89
CA ASP A 449 9.49 7.44 -9.69
C ASP A 449 9.94 7.48 -8.22
N ILE A 450 9.21 8.01 -7.25
CA ILE A 450 9.70 8.19 -5.87
C ILE A 450 10.29 6.90 -5.28
N ALA A 451 9.60 5.77 -5.44
CA ALA A 451 10.04 4.46 -4.94
C ALA A 451 11.27 3.91 -5.69
N GLN A 452 11.27 3.99 -7.03
CA GLN A 452 12.37 3.50 -7.87
C GLN A 452 13.60 4.42 -7.79
N TYR A 453 13.36 5.73 -7.78
CA TYR A 453 14.35 6.80 -7.60
C TYR A 453 14.92 6.76 -6.18
N ALA A 454 14.12 6.56 -5.13
CA ALA A 454 14.67 6.37 -3.78
C ALA A 454 15.56 5.13 -3.71
N GLY A 455 15.14 4.00 -4.30
CA GLY A 455 15.97 2.79 -4.42
C GLY A 455 17.27 3.03 -5.20
N GLU A 456 17.20 3.70 -6.35
CA GLU A 456 18.35 4.04 -7.20
C GLU A 456 19.30 5.05 -6.54
N MET A 457 18.77 6.13 -5.96
CA MET A 457 19.57 7.12 -5.22
C MET A 457 20.25 6.46 -4.03
N ARG A 458 19.56 5.54 -3.34
CA ARG A 458 20.13 4.78 -2.22
C ARG A 458 21.20 3.79 -2.68
N TYR A 459 21.01 3.13 -3.83
CA TYR A 459 22.05 2.32 -4.47
C TYR A 459 23.32 3.15 -4.75
N GLN A 460 23.14 4.41 -5.12
CA GLN A 460 24.22 5.39 -5.32
C GLN A 460 24.69 6.09 -4.01
N GLY A 461 24.23 5.62 -2.83
CA GLY A 461 24.66 6.12 -1.53
C GLY A 461 24.08 7.48 -1.11
N ARG A 462 23.00 7.94 -1.74
CA ARG A 462 22.35 9.24 -1.50
C ARG A 462 20.95 9.06 -0.91
N SER A 463 20.50 10.03 -0.10
CA SER A 463 19.09 10.10 0.34
C SER A 463 18.21 10.76 -0.73
N PHE A 464 16.93 10.40 -0.77
CA PHE A 464 15.93 10.97 -1.67
C PHE A 464 15.82 12.50 -1.52
N PHE A 465 15.72 12.99 -0.27
CA PHE A 465 15.56 14.41 0.02
C PHE A 465 16.84 15.21 -0.22
N GLY A 466 18.01 14.66 0.12
CA GLY A 466 19.30 15.28 -0.22
C GLY A 466 19.47 15.41 -1.73
N SER A 467 19.10 14.37 -2.47
CA SER A 467 19.16 14.35 -3.93
C SER A 467 18.16 15.31 -4.58
N MET A 468 16.95 15.41 -4.03
CA MET A 468 15.94 16.36 -4.50
C MET A 468 16.33 17.81 -4.20
N ALA A 469 16.94 18.07 -3.04
CA ALA A 469 17.49 19.37 -2.69
C ALA A 469 18.68 19.74 -3.60
N GLU A 470 19.57 18.80 -3.90
CA GLU A 470 20.67 18.98 -4.86
C GLU A 470 20.16 19.19 -6.30
N ALA A 471 19.15 18.43 -6.73
CA ALA A 471 18.54 18.56 -8.06
C ALA A 471 17.84 19.92 -8.19
N THR A 472 17.10 20.34 -7.16
CA THR A 472 16.43 21.64 -7.13
C THR A 472 17.46 22.78 -7.05
N GLY A 473 18.48 22.64 -6.21
CA GLY A 473 19.58 23.59 -6.07
C GLY A 473 20.43 23.71 -7.35
N SER A 474 20.66 22.60 -8.06
CA SER A 474 21.38 22.59 -9.35
C SER A 474 20.54 23.15 -10.50
N LEU A 475 19.21 22.97 -10.48
CA LEU A 475 18.27 23.64 -11.38
C LEU A 475 18.21 25.15 -11.13
N LEU A 476 18.19 25.59 -9.87
CA LEU A 476 18.27 27.00 -9.48
C LEU A 476 19.64 27.62 -9.83
N ARG A 477 20.74 26.88 -9.65
CA ARG A 477 22.08 27.27 -10.11
C ARG A 477 22.17 27.35 -11.64
N ARG A 478 21.53 26.43 -12.37
CA ARG A 478 21.44 26.47 -13.85
C ARG A 478 20.62 27.65 -14.35
N LYS A 479 19.53 28.03 -13.65
CA LYS A 479 18.79 29.26 -13.96
C LYS A 479 19.66 30.51 -13.76
N ASN A 480 20.42 30.59 -12.67
CA ASN A 480 21.34 31.70 -12.41
C ASN A 480 22.54 31.81 -13.38
N THR A 481 22.91 30.74 -14.10
CA THR A 481 24.07 30.73 -15.01
C THR A 481 23.70 30.79 -16.49
N LYS A 482 22.50 30.35 -16.90
CA LYS A 482 22.05 30.43 -18.29
C LYS A 482 21.45 31.79 -18.68
N GLU A 483 20.96 32.59 -17.74
CA GLU A 483 20.50 33.96 -18.03
C GLU A 483 21.61 35.02 -17.88
N LYS A 484 22.75 34.70 -17.26
CA LYS A 484 23.89 35.63 -17.14
C LYS A 484 24.81 35.70 -18.38
N LYS A 485 24.59 34.87 -19.41
CA LYS A 485 25.36 34.90 -20.67
C LYS A 485 24.62 35.49 -21.87
N ILE A 486 23.40 35.99 -21.69
CA ILE A 486 22.64 36.70 -22.75
C ILE A 486 22.49 38.21 -22.44
N LEU A 487 23.12 38.72 -21.38
CA LEU A 487 23.11 40.16 -21.03
C LEU A 487 24.49 40.84 -21.09
N LEU A 488 25.48 40.25 -21.77
CA LEU A 488 26.81 40.88 -21.97
C LEU A 488 27.45 40.62 -23.35
N LYS A 489 26.64 40.49 -24.42
CA LYS A 489 27.08 40.78 -25.79
C LYS A 489 25.94 41.34 -26.61
#